data_AF-A0A918AIS1-F1
#
_entry.id   AF-A0A918AIS1-F1
#
_cell.length_a   1.000
_cell.length_b   1.000
_cell.length_c   1.000
_cell.angle_alpha   90.00
_cell.angle_beta   90.00
_cell.angle_gamma   90.00
#
_symmetry.space_group_name_H-M   'P 1'
#
loop_
_entity.id
_entity.type
_entity.pdbx_description
1 polymer ?
#
loop_
_entity_poly.entity_id
_entity_poly.type
_entity_poly.pdbx_seq_one_letter_code
_entity_poly.pdbx_strand_id
1 'polypeptide(L)'
;MTKIRQLEALFQHSLGLKTRGALAALLTELSTLAGWQALDLGRTDQAWQHYERAKAAARDAGNPLLEAHARAEQCFVLVDVGESTSTVEQLGAVRSALRRGTPLLRAWLAAAHGEVLAAAGRQDAALRAFDDAYAESGEAEQLDSSPYLVLRTVDLIRWRGHALARFGHPDAVEVLSSALRELPADFVRAETGLLVDLALAGRATGRADLAQRHASRAAVLARSIGSKRQLKRLNALVTR
;
A
#
# COMPACT_ATOMS: atom_id res chain seq x y z
N MET A 1 14.08 8.88 12.16
CA MET A 1 15.37 8.17 11.92
C MET A 1 16.12 7.77 13.20
N THR A 2 15.88 8.39 14.36
CA THR A 2 16.60 8.04 15.61
C THR A 2 16.29 6.62 16.11
N LYS A 3 15.03 6.18 16.05
CA LYS A 3 14.63 4.83 16.52
C LYS A 3 15.17 3.67 15.67
N ILE A 4 15.23 3.82 14.34
CA ILE A 4 15.82 2.80 13.46
C ILE A 4 17.30 2.60 13.79
N ARG A 5 18.07 3.68 13.89
CA ARG A 5 19.50 3.62 14.25
C ARG A 5 19.73 3.02 15.65
N GLN A 6 18.87 3.36 16.62
CA GLN A 6 18.92 2.77 17.95
C GLN A 6 18.68 1.25 17.91
N LEU A 7 17.70 0.79 17.14
CA LEU A 7 17.43 -0.64 17.00
C LEU A 7 18.52 -1.37 16.24
N GLU A 8 19.10 -0.77 15.20
CA GLU A 8 20.26 -1.33 14.50
C GLU A 8 21.44 -1.53 15.47
N ALA A 9 21.74 -0.52 16.29
CA ALA A 9 22.80 -0.64 17.30
C ALA A 9 22.50 -1.74 18.32
N LEU A 10 21.30 -1.78 18.89
CA LEU A 10 20.90 -2.83 19.84
C LEU A 10 20.95 -4.22 19.21
N PHE A 11 20.52 -4.34 17.95
CA PHE A 11 20.56 -5.59 17.19
C PHE A 11 21.99 -6.07 16.94
N GLN A 12 22.88 -5.16 16.52
CA GLN A 12 24.29 -5.45 16.27
C GLN A 12 25.04 -5.90 17.54
N HIS A 13 24.66 -5.38 18.71
CA HIS A 13 25.32 -5.69 19.98
C HIS A 13 24.61 -6.78 20.81
N SER A 14 23.49 -7.32 20.33
CA SER A 14 22.77 -8.40 21.03
C SER A 14 23.32 -9.78 20.67
N LEU A 15 23.81 -10.51 21.68
CA LEU A 15 24.34 -11.88 21.53
C LEU A 15 23.28 -12.98 21.71
N GLY A 16 22.15 -12.67 22.37
CA GLY A 16 21.07 -13.63 22.57
C GLY A 16 20.22 -13.82 21.32
N LEU A 17 20.13 -15.05 20.81
CA LEU A 17 19.40 -15.38 19.57
C LEU A 17 17.93 -14.93 19.59
N LYS A 18 17.24 -15.12 20.72
CA LYS A 18 15.82 -14.71 20.88
C LYS A 18 15.65 -13.19 20.80
N THR A 19 16.48 -12.44 21.54
CA THR A 19 16.45 -10.97 21.55
C THR A 19 16.82 -10.42 20.18
N ARG A 20 17.84 -11.02 19.53
CA ARG A 20 18.28 -10.65 18.18
C ARG A 20 17.15 -10.82 17.16
N GLY A 21 16.45 -11.96 17.19
CA GLY A 21 15.29 -12.20 16.32
C GLY A 21 14.15 -11.19 16.54
N ALA A 22 13.82 -10.88 17.79
CA ALA A 22 12.78 -9.89 18.11
C ALA A 22 13.15 -8.47 17.64
N LEU A 23 14.40 -8.06 17.82
CA LEU A 23 14.91 -6.77 17.34
C LEU A 23 14.91 -6.69 15.81
N ALA A 24 15.25 -7.78 15.12
CA ALA A 24 15.21 -7.87 13.67
C ALA A 24 13.77 -7.77 13.12
N ALA A 25 12.81 -8.42 13.77
CA ALA A 25 11.39 -8.29 13.43
C ALA A 25 10.93 -6.83 13.56
N LEU A 26 11.22 -6.19 14.69
CA LEU A 26 10.85 -4.78 14.91
C LEU A 26 11.56 -3.82 13.94
N LEU A 27 12.83 -4.09 13.61
CA LEU A 27 13.57 -3.33 12.60
C LEU A 27 12.94 -3.47 11.22
N THR A 28 12.39 -4.64 10.88
CA THR A 28 11.64 -4.85 9.64
C THR A 28 10.44 -3.91 9.58
N GLU A 29 9.59 -3.95 10.59
CA GLU A 29 8.33 -3.19 10.63
C GLU A 29 8.55 -1.68 10.65
N LEU A 30 9.56 -1.19 11.37
CA LEU A 30 9.90 0.23 11.35
C LEU A 30 10.53 0.67 10.03
N SER A 31 11.28 -0.22 9.38
CA SER A 31 11.87 0.06 8.07
C SER A 31 10.81 0.05 6.97
N THR A 32 9.81 -0.83 7.01
CA THR A 32 8.68 -0.78 6.06
C THR A 32 7.86 0.50 6.24
N LEU A 33 7.56 0.91 7.48
CA LEU A 33 6.86 2.16 7.76
C LEU A 33 7.66 3.39 7.28
N ALA A 34 8.97 3.40 7.51
CA ALA A 34 9.83 4.47 7.01
C ALA A 34 9.90 4.49 5.47
N GLY A 35 9.88 3.31 4.83
CA GLY A 35 9.80 3.15 3.38
C GLY A 35 8.55 3.80 2.82
N TRP A 36 7.39 3.47 3.39
CA TRP A 36 6.11 4.04 2.99
C TRP A 36 6.06 5.56 3.19
N GLN A 37 6.55 6.05 4.34
CA GLN A 37 6.60 7.49 4.60
C GLN A 37 7.52 8.22 3.62
N ALA A 38 8.68 7.64 3.28
CA ALA A 38 9.57 8.21 2.27
C ALA A 38 8.90 8.24 0.89
N LEU A 39 8.17 7.18 0.53
CA LEU A 39 7.41 7.11 -0.73
C LEU A 39 6.30 8.17 -0.79
N ASP A 40 5.53 8.35 0.29
CA ASP A 40 4.48 9.39 0.41
C ASP A 40 5.06 10.81 0.25
N LEU A 41 6.28 11.02 0.77
CA LEU A 41 7.06 12.26 0.60
C LEU A 41 7.73 12.38 -0.79
N GLY A 42 7.52 11.42 -1.70
CA GLY A 42 8.08 11.41 -3.05
C GLY A 42 9.59 11.12 -3.10
N ARG A 43 10.16 10.50 -2.06
CA ARG A 43 11.59 10.17 -1.94
C ARG A 43 11.83 8.70 -2.27
N THR A 44 11.69 8.34 -3.55
CA THR A 44 11.75 6.95 -4.03
C THR A 44 13.04 6.23 -3.66
N ASP A 45 14.20 6.89 -3.76
CA ASP A 45 15.49 6.28 -3.41
C ASP A 45 15.61 5.97 -1.92
N GLN A 46 15.11 6.87 -1.06
CA GLN A 46 15.07 6.64 0.39
C GLN A 46 14.09 5.52 0.72
N ALA A 47 12.92 5.48 0.06
CA ALA A 47 11.95 4.40 0.23
C ALA A 47 12.57 3.05 -0.12
N TRP A 48 13.27 2.96 -1.26
CA TRP A 48 13.98 1.76 -1.69
C TRP A 48 14.98 1.26 -0.65
N GLN A 49 15.85 2.15 -0.15
CA GLN A 49 16.83 1.81 0.89
C GLN A 49 16.18 1.31 2.19
N HIS A 50 15.05 1.90 2.58
CA HIS A 50 14.28 1.46 3.74
C HIS A 50 13.70 0.05 3.54
N TYR A 51 13.14 -0.25 2.36
CA TYR A 51 12.63 -1.58 2.07
C TYR A 51 13.74 -2.64 1.93
N GLU A 52 14.91 -2.30 1.37
CA GLU A 52 16.07 -3.21 1.38
C GLU A 52 16.53 -3.53 2.81
N ARG A 53 16.59 -2.53 3.68
CA ARG A 53 16.86 -2.74 5.11
C ARG A 53 15.81 -3.64 5.76
N ALA A 54 14.53 -3.42 5.47
CA ALA A 54 13.44 -4.24 5.98
C ALA A 54 13.59 -5.72 5.56
N LYS A 55 13.88 -5.96 4.28
CA LYS A 55 14.10 -7.31 3.73
C LYS A 55 15.30 -8.01 4.39
N ALA A 56 16.40 -7.30 4.60
CA ALA A 56 17.56 -7.84 5.29
C ALA A 56 17.24 -8.20 6.75
N ALA A 57 16.58 -7.30 7.48
CA ALA A 57 16.16 -7.55 8.86
C ALA A 57 15.16 -8.72 8.97
N ALA A 58 14.25 -8.88 8.00
CA ALA A 58 13.29 -9.98 8.00
C ALA A 58 13.98 -11.35 7.85
N ARG A 59 15.04 -11.42 7.03
CA ARG A 59 15.88 -12.63 6.90
C ARG A 59 16.63 -12.92 8.17
N ASP A 60 17.19 -11.90 8.82
CA ASP A 60 17.86 -12.04 10.11
C ASP A 60 16.90 -12.49 11.22
N ALA A 61 15.62 -12.10 11.13
CA ALA A 61 14.56 -12.59 12.02
C ALA A 61 14.13 -14.04 11.71
N GLY A 62 14.55 -14.61 10.57
CA GLY A 62 14.08 -15.91 10.10
C GLY A 62 12.59 -15.96 9.80
N ASN A 63 11.96 -14.81 9.50
CA ASN A 63 10.51 -14.72 9.35
C ASN A 63 10.12 -14.47 7.86
N PRO A 64 9.69 -15.50 7.12
CA PRO A 64 9.34 -15.38 5.71
C PRO A 64 8.08 -14.53 5.47
N LEU A 65 7.19 -14.39 6.45
CA LEU A 65 5.99 -13.55 6.33
C LEU A 65 6.38 -12.07 6.32
N LEU A 66 7.26 -11.67 7.23
CA LEU A 66 7.83 -10.32 7.28
C LEU A 66 8.61 -9.99 6.00
N GLU A 67 9.40 -10.94 5.50
CA GLU A 67 10.17 -10.72 4.27
C GLU A 67 9.25 -10.52 3.06
N ALA A 68 8.21 -11.33 2.92
CA ALA A 68 7.26 -11.20 1.82
C ALA A 68 6.49 -9.88 1.88
N HIS A 69 6.05 -9.45 3.07
CA HIS A 69 5.40 -8.16 3.25
C HIS A 69 6.34 -7.01 2.82
N ALA A 70 7.59 -7.00 3.28
CA ALA A 70 8.57 -5.98 2.91
C ALA A 70 8.89 -5.98 1.41
N ARG A 71 8.99 -7.16 0.77
CA ARG A 71 9.17 -7.29 -0.70
C ARG A 71 7.97 -6.75 -1.46
N ALA A 72 6.75 -7.06 -1.01
CA ALA A 72 5.54 -6.62 -1.66
C ALA A 72 5.30 -5.11 -1.52
N GLU A 73 5.63 -4.52 -0.36
CA GLU A 73 5.63 -3.07 -0.16
C GLU A 73 6.64 -2.36 -1.10
N GLN A 74 7.83 -2.93 -1.28
CA GLN A 74 8.84 -2.38 -2.19
C GLN A 74 8.34 -2.25 -3.64
N CYS A 75 7.44 -3.14 -4.07
CA CYS A 75 6.83 -3.08 -5.41
C CYS A 75 6.12 -1.74 -5.68
N PHE A 76 5.57 -1.07 -4.65
CA PHE A 76 4.95 0.25 -4.85
C PHE A 76 5.95 1.35 -5.21
N VAL A 77 7.23 1.19 -4.86
CA VAL A 77 8.30 2.09 -5.33
C VAL A 77 8.46 1.95 -6.84
N LEU A 78 8.49 0.71 -7.35
CA LEU A 78 8.61 0.42 -8.77
C LEU A 78 7.41 0.95 -9.56
N VAL A 79 6.20 0.79 -9.03
CA VAL A 79 4.98 1.38 -9.62
C VAL A 79 5.10 2.91 -9.73
N ASP A 80 5.62 3.58 -8.71
CA ASP A 80 5.73 5.06 -8.69
C ASP A 80 6.79 5.62 -9.66
N VAL A 81 7.78 4.80 -10.04
CA VAL A 81 8.78 5.13 -11.07
C VAL A 81 8.43 4.62 -12.46
N GLY A 82 7.30 3.92 -12.62
CA GLY A 82 6.77 3.49 -13.93
C GLY A 82 7.09 2.04 -14.32
N GLU A 83 7.74 1.26 -13.45
CA GLU A 83 8.16 -0.13 -13.70
C GLU A 83 7.07 -1.16 -13.35
N SER A 84 5.80 -0.85 -13.63
CA SER A 84 4.67 -1.66 -13.17
C SER A 84 4.65 -3.08 -13.78
N THR A 85 5.04 -3.25 -15.05
CA THR A 85 4.97 -4.55 -15.74
C THR A 85 5.91 -5.59 -15.13
N SER A 86 7.17 -5.22 -14.91
CA SER A 86 8.18 -6.09 -14.27
C SER A 86 7.84 -6.39 -12.80
N THR A 87 7.07 -5.51 -12.17
CA THR A 87 6.61 -5.64 -10.78
C THR A 87 5.49 -6.66 -10.61
N VAL A 88 4.63 -6.85 -11.62
CA VAL A 88 3.55 -7.85 -11.59
C VAL A 88 4.12 -9.25 -11.33
N GLU A 89 5.16 -9.63 -12.05
CA GLU A 89 5.78 -10.95 -11.93
C GLU A 89 6.42 -11.15 -10.56
N GLN A 90 7.13 -10.13 -10.05
CA GLN A 90 7.75 -10.18 -8.72
C GLN A 90 6.71 -10.39 -7.62
N LEU A 91 5.60 -9.65 -7.64
CA LEU A 91 4.56 -9.77 -6.63
C LEU A 91 3.76 -11.07 -6.77
N GLY A 92 3.53 -11.54 -8.00
CA GLY A 92 2.97 -12.87 -8.27
C GLY A 92 3.82 -14.00 -7.69
N ALA A 93 5.16 -13.91 -7.80
CA ALA A 93 6.08 -14.87 -7.20
C ALA A 93 6.03 -14.84 -5.67
N VAL A 94 5.97 -13.65 -5.05
CA VAL A 94 5.83 -13.50 -3.58
C VAL A 94 4.52 -14.14 -3.09
N ARG A 95 3.39 -13.88 -3.76
CA ARG A 95 2.10 -14.52 -3.44
C ARG A 95 2.19 -16.04 -3.52
N SER A 96 2.80 -16.55 -4.60
CA SER A 96 2.89 -17.99 -4.86
C SER A 96 3.76 -18.72 -3.82
N ALA A 97 4.82 -18.05 -3.32
CA ALA A 97 5.68 -18.60 -2.28
C ALA A 97 4.99 -18.67 -0.89
N LEU A 98 3.98 -17.83 -0.65
CA LEU A 98 3.30 -17.71 0.65
C LEU A 98 1.88 -18.27 0.71
N ARG A 99 1.59 -19.34 -0.06
CA ARG A 99 0.27 -20.01 -0.01
C ARG A 99 -0.14 -20.52 1.38
N ARG A 100 0.81 -20.67 2.31
CA ARG A 100 0.57 -21.09 3.72
C ARG A 100 0.74 -19.96 4.75
N GLY A 101 0.79 -18.70 4.31
CA GLY A 101 0.83 -17.55 5.23
C GLY A 101 -0.49 -17.34 5.98
N THR A 102 -0.50 -16.43 6.95
CA THR A 102 -1.73 -16.02 7.67
C THR A 102 -2.79 -15.50 6.70
N PRO A 103 -4.10 -15.75 6.90
CA PRO A 103 -5.16 -15.24 6.02
C PRO A 103 -5.06 -13.74 5.75
N LEU A 104 -4.79 -12.94 6.79
CA LEU A 104 -4.60 -11.49 6.67
C LEU A 104 -3.52 -11.10 5.66
N LEU A 105 -2.33 -11.71 5.76
CA LEU A 105 -1.24 -11.46 4.81
C LEU A 105 -1.57 -11.96 3.40
N ARG A 106 -2.27 -13.10 3.25
CA ARG A 106 -2.69 -13.59 1.93
C ARG A 106 -3.66 -12.60 1.27
N ALA A 107 -4.67 -12.13 2.01
CA ALA A 107 -5.61 -11.11 1.57
C ALA A 107 -4.89 -9.82 1.17
N TRP A 108 -3.96 -9.36 2.00
CA TRP A 108 -3.19 -8.14 1.73
C TRP A 108 -2.32 -8.28 0.49
N LEU A 109 -1.58 -9.39 0.35
CA LEU A 109 -0.75 -9.64 -0.84
C LEU A 109 -1.60 -9.76 -2.10
N ALA A 110 -2.81 -10.33 -1.99
CA ALA A 110 -3.75 -10.39 -3.09
C ALA A 110 -4.21 -9.00 -3.54
N ALA A 111 -4.58 -8.13 -2.60
CA ALA A 111 -4.94 -6.74 -2.86
C ALA A 111 -3.77 -5.94 -3.48
N ALA A 112 -2.56 -6.10 -2.94
CA ALA A 112 -1.36 -5.45 -3.47
C ALA A 112 -1.06 -5.89 -4.91
N HIS A 113 -1.28 -7.17 -5.23
CA HIS A 113 -1.15 -7.64 -6.60
C HIS A 113 -2.21 -7.05 -7.52
N GLY A 114 -3.46 -6.91 -7.03
CA GLY A 114 -4.52 -6.19 -7.75
C GLY A 114 -4.13 -4.75 -8.10
N GLU A 115 -3.54 -4.04 -7.14
CA GLU A 115 -3.02 -2.68 -7.35
C GLU A 115 -1.91 -2.62 -8.41
N VAL A 116 -0.92 -3.50 -8.34
CA VAL A 116 0.19 -3.54 -9.32
C VAL A 116 -0.32 -3.94 -10.71
N LEU A 117 -1.25 -4.90 -10.79
CA LEU A 117 -1.92 -5.28 -12.04
C LEU A 117 -2.69 -4.11 -12.64
N ALA A 118 -3.40 -3.33 -11.80
CA ALA A 118 -4.08 -2.13 -12.25
C ALA A 118 -3.10 -1.06 -12.72
N ALA A 119 -1.97 -0.89 -12.02
CA ALA A 119 -0.91 0.00 -12.44
C ALA A 119 -0.33 -0.35 -13.82
N ALA A 120 -0.27 -1.65 -14.14
CA ALA A 120 0.17 -2.21 -15.43
C ALA A 120 -0.95 -2.30 -16.49
N GLY A 121 -2.16 -1.80 -16.22
CA GLY A 121 -3.27 -1.81 -17.19
C GLY A 121 -3.97 -3.17 -17.37
N ARG A 122 -3.71 -4.15 -16.50
CA ARG A 122 -4.26 -5.52 -16.61
C ARG A 122 -5.60 -5.64 -15.86
N GLN A 123 -6.65 -5.02 -16.40
CA GLN A 123 -7.96 -4.87 -15.74
C GLN A 123 -8.56 -6.16 -15.18
N ASP A 124 -8.83 -7.15 -16.02
CA ASP A 124 -9.52 -8.37 -15.56
C ASP A 124 -8.69 -9.13 -14.50
N ALA A 125 -7.37 -9.13 -14.65
CA ALA A 125 -6.48 -9.76 -13.69
C ALA A 125 -6.47 -8.99 -12.35
N ALA A 126 -6.48 -7.65 -12.40
CA ALA A 126 -6.56 -6.82 -11.21
C ALA A 126 -7.85 -7.07 -10.42
N LEU A 127 -9.00 -7.10 -11.11
CA LEU A 127 -10.31 -7.34 -10.48
C LEU A 127 -10.38 -8.73 -9.85
N ARG A 128 -9.91 -9.78 -10.55
CA ARG A 128 -9.81 -11.13 -9.97
C ARG A 128 -8.90 -11.17 -8.74
N ALA A 129 -7.78 -10.46 -8.74
CA ALA A 129 -6.89 -10.39 -7.58
C ALA A 129 -7.55 -9.70 -6.37
N PHE A 130 -8.44 -8.72 -6.60
CA PHE A 130 -9.27 -8.15 -5.53
C PHE A 130 -10.35 -9.13 -5.06
N ASP A 131 -10.97 -9.89 -5.96
CA ASP A 131 -11.93 -10.94 -5.57
C ASP A 131 -11.25 -12.00 -4.66
N ASP A 132 -10.03 -12.43 -5.01
CA ASP A 132 -9.20 -13.29 -4.15
C ASP A 132 -8.98 -12.65 -2.77
N ALA A 133 -8.64 -11.36 -2.75
CA ALA A 133 -8.36 -10.63 -1.51
C ALA A 133 -9.59 -10.59 -0.58
N TYR A 134 -10.79 -10.39 -1.15
CA TYR A 134 -12.03 -10.44 -0.38
C TYR A 134 -12.30 -11.82 0.20
N ALA A 135 -12.13 -12.88 -0.59
CA ALA A 135 -12.33 -14.26 -0.14
C ALA A 135 -11.41 -14.60 1.04
N GLU A 136 -10.14 -14.19 0.97
CA GLU A 136 -9.13 -14.41 2.02
C GLU A 136 -9.39 -13.52 3.27
N SER A 137 -9.99 -12.34 3.10
CA SER A 137 -10.25 -11.40 4.20
C SER A 137 -11.36 -11.84 5.15
N GLY A 138 -12.36 -12.60 4.66
CA GLY A 138 -13.41 -13.17 5.51
C GLY A 138 -12.88 -14.14 6.57
N GLU A 139 -11.76 -14.81 6.28
CA GLU A 139 -11.04 -15.65 7.25
C GLU A 139 -10.18 -14.83 8.23
N ALA A 140 -9.74 -13.62 7.83
CA ALA A 140 -8.79 -12.79 8.58
C ALA A 140 -9.44 -11.99 9.73
N GLU A 141 -10.69 -11.52 9.56
CA GLU A 141 -11.43 -10.77 10.59
C GLU A 141 -11.64 -11.57 11.89
N GLN A 142 -11.39 -12.88 11.89
CA GLN A 142 -11.64 -13.78 13.01
C GLN A 142 -10.38 -14.18 13.80
N LEU A 143 -9.16 -13.98 13.26
CA LEU A 143 -8.01 -14.79 13.71
C LEU A 143 -6.67 -14.06 13.92
N ASP A 144 -6.47 -12.82 13.47
CA ASP A 144 -5.14 -12.21 13.64
C ASP A 144 -5.15 -10.68 13.60
N SER A 145 -4.43 -10.06 14.53
CA SER A 145 -4.11 -8.64 14.49
C SER A 145 -2.60 -8.49 14.54
N SER A 146 -1.97 -8.32 13.37
CA SER A 146 -0.62 -7.77 13.33
C SER A 146 -0.72 -6.26 13.59
N PRO A 147 0.01 -5.69 14.56
CA PRO A 147 -0.06 -4.26 14.83
C PRO A 147 0.40 -3.38 13.66
N TYR A 148 1.07 -3.96 12.66
CA TYR A 148 1.68 -3.23 11.54
C TYR A 148 1.15 -3.63 10.16
N LEU A 149 0.29 -4.65 10.08
CA LEU A 149 -0.43 -5.00 8.85
C LEU A 149 -1.92 -4.79 9.07
N VAL A 150 -2.46 -3.73 8.49
CA VAL A 150 -3.87 -3.38 8.59
C VAL A 150 -4.54 -3.59 7.24
N LEU A 151 -5.59 -4.41 7.24
CA LEU A 151 -6.46 -4.59 6.09
C LEU A 151 -7.88 -4.85 6.59
N ARG A 152 -8.71 -3.82 6.55
CA ARG A 152 -10.15 -3.94 6.85
C ARG A 152 -10.93 -4.00 5.54
N THR A 153 -12.19 -4.39 5.63
CA THR A 153 -13.12 -4.34 4.49
C THR A 153 -13.13 -2.98 3.79
N VAL A 154 -13.15 -1.86 4.53
CA VAL A 154 -13.08 -0.50 3.94
C VAL A 154 -11.77 -0.23 3.17
N ASP A 155 -10.66 -0.83 3.59
CA ASP A 155 -9.38 -0.68 2.89
C ASP A 155 -9.39 -1.42 1.56
N LEU A 156 -9.98 -2.62 1.51
CA LEU A 156 -10.17 -3.39 0.28
C LEU A 156 -11.11 -2.68 -0.71
N ILE A 157 -12.21 -2.10 -0.22
CA ILE A 157 -13.14 -1.32 -1.05
C ILE A 157 -12.41 -0.13 -1.67
N ARG A 158 -11.60 0.58 -0.86
CA ARG A 158 -10.80 1.71 -1.34
C ARG A 158 -9.79 1.29 -2.41
N TRP A 159 -9.05 0.20 -2.22
CA TRP A 159 -8.04 -0.26 -3.18
C TRP A 159 -8.68 -0.73 -4.49
N ARG A 160 -9.76 -1.52 -4.41
CA ARG A 160 -10.54 -1.89 -5.60
C ARG A 160 -11.09 -0.65 -6.32
N GLY A 161 -11.62 0.32 -5.58
CA GLY A 161 -12.09 1.60 -6.11
C GLY A 161 -10.99 2.39 -6.82
N HIS A 162 -9.77 2.40 -6.29
CA HIS A 162 -8.61 3.01 -6.94
C HIS A 162 -8.34 2.39 -8.31
N ALA A 163 -8.31 1.06 -8.38
CA ALA A 163 -8.15 0.34 -9.64
C ALA A 163 -9.28 0.67 -10.63
N LEU A 164 -10.54 0.65 -10.19
CA LEU A 164 -11.69 1.03 -11.02
C LEU A 164 -11.58 2.46 -11.57
N ALA A 165 -11.18 3.43 -10.73
CA ALA A 165 -10.97 4.81 -11.15
C ALA A 165 -9.86 4.93 -12.21
N ARG A 166 -8.79 4.14 -12.07
CA ARG A 166 -7.69 4.11 -13.04
C ARG A 166 -8.13 3.61 -14.42
N PHE A 167 -9.09 2.70 -14.47
CA PHE A 167 -9.68 2.20 -15.71
C PHE A 167 -10.83 3.06 -16.25
N GLY A 168 -11.25 4.10 -15.52
CA GLY A 168 -12.44 4.88 -15.87
C GLY A 168 -13.74 4.07 -15.77
N HIS A 169 -13.77 3.04 -14.93
CA HIS A 169 -14.94 2.19 -14.75
C HIS A 169 -16.11 3.00 -14.15
N PRO A 170 -17.36 2.83 -14.64
CA PRO A 170 -18.51 3.63 -14.19
C PRO A 170 -18.77 3.53 -12.68
N ASP A 171 -18.59 2.34 -12.10
CA ASP A 171 -18.83 2.09 -10.68
C ASP A 171 -17.80 2.73 -9.74
N ALA A 172 -16.67 3.24 -10.26
CA ALA A 172 -15.59 3.78 -9.45
C ALA A 172 -16.07 4.86 -8.47
N VAL A 173 -16.93 5.78 -8.93
CA VAL A 173 -17.46 6.86 -8.10
C VAL A 173 -18.28 6.32 -6.93
N GLU A 174 -19.13 5.32 -7.17
CA GLU A 174 -19.99 4.75 -6.13
C GLU A 174 -19.17 3.99 -5.08
N VAL A 175 -18.28 3.09 -5.54
CA VAL A 175 -17.40 2.29 -4.69
C VAL A 175 -16.53 3.19 -3.80
N LEU A 176 -15.87 4.18 -4.40
CA LEU A 176 -15.01 5.12 -3.67
C LEU A 176 -15.81 6.03 -2.72
N SER A 177 -17.04 6.41 -3.08
CA SER A 177 -17.89 7.21 -2.19
C SER A 177 -18.36 6.41 -0.98
N SER A 178 -18.60 5.11 -1.12
CA SER A 178 -18.90 4.26 0.05
C SER A 178 -17.69 4.14 0.96
N ALA A 179 -16.51 3.86 0.39
CA ALA A 179 -15.28 3.82 1.16
C ALA A 179 -15.04 5.14 1.92
N LEU A 180 -15.36 6.29 1.32
CA LEU A 180 -15.15 7.60 1.96
C LEU A 180 -16.06 7.81 3.17
N ARG A 181 -17.28 7.28 3.15
CA ARG A 181 -18.23 7.38 4.28
C ARG A 181 -17.81 6.48 5.45
N GLU A 182 -17.20 5.33 5.16
CA GLU A 182 -16.84 4.33 6.16
C GLU A 182 -15.41 4.49 6.71
N LEU A 183 -14.56 5.27 6.03
CA LEU A 183 -13.17 5.46 6.44
C LEU A 183 -13.10 6.24 7.77
N PRO A 184 -12.36 5.74 8.79
CA PRO A 184 -12.25 6.47 10.05
C PRO A 184 -11.55 7.82 9.90
N ALA A 185 -11.99 8.80 10.69
CA ALA A 185 -11.53 10.19 10.58
C ALA A 185 -10.02 10.37 10.76
N ASP A 186 -9.36 9.53 11.56
CA ASP A 186 -7.92 9.62 11.82
C ASP A 186 -7.06 9.12 10.64
N PHE A 187 -7.67 8.49 9.62
CA PHE A 187 -6.97 7.93 8.46
C PHE A 187 -6.75 8.97 7.35
N VAL A 188 -6.27 10.16 7.73
CA VAL A 188 -6.13 11.34 6.84
C VAL A 188 -5.33 11.04 5.57
N ARG A 189 -4.28 10.21 5.64
CA ARG A 189 -3.50 9.81 4.46
C ARG A 189 -4.27 8.93 3.48
N ALA A 190 -5.06 7.99 4.00
CA ALA A 190 -5.91 7.14 3.17
C ALA A 190 -7.06 7.95 2.58
N GLU A 191 -7.65 8.87 3.36
CA GLU A 191 -8.70 9.79 2.90
C GLU A 191 -8.17 10.68 1.76
N THR A 192 -6.97 11.23 1.92
CA THR A 192 -6.33 12.06 0.89
C THR A 192 -6.20 11.28 -0.42
N GLY A 193 -5.68 10.05 -0.39
CA GLY A 193 -5.56 9.21 -1.58
C GLY A 193 -6.91 8.90 -2.22
N LEU A 194 -7.91 8.57 -1.40
CA LEU A 194 -9.28 8.27 -1.83
C LEU A 194 -9.97 9.46 -2.51
N LEU A 195 -9.74 10.68 -2.01
CA LEU A 195 -10.26 11.90 -2.66
C LEU A 195 -9.58 12.17 -4.01
N VAL A 196 -8.29 11.85 -4.16
CA VAL A 196 -7.62 11.87 -5.48
C VAL A 196 -8.25 10.85 -6.42
N ASP A 197 -8.61 9.66 -5.94
CA ASP A 197 -9.26 8.62 -6.72
C ASP A 197 -10.67 9.04 -7.17
N LEU A 198 -11.45 9.68 -6.29
CA LEU A 198 -12.75 10.25 -6.66
C LEU A 198 -12.62 11.37 -7.70
N ALA A 199 -11.58 12.19 -7.61
CA ALA A 199 -11.31 13.20 -8.62
C ALA A 199 -10.98 12.58 -9.99
N LEU A 200 -10.16 11.52 -10.01
CA LEU A 200 -9.85 10.72 -11.20
C LEU A 200 -11.13 10.12 -11.82
N ALA A 201 -11.94 9.45 -11.00
CA ALA A 201 -13.19 8.82 -11.45
C ALA A 201 -14.20 9.84 -11.97
N GLY A 202 -14.36 10.98 -11.28
CA GLY A 202 -15.23 12.07 -11.73
C GLY A 202 -14.82 12.62 -13.10
N ARG A 203 -13.52 12.78 -13.32
CA ARG A 203 -12.99 13.23 -14.61
C ARG A 203 -13.25 12.20 -15.72
N ALA A 204 -12.98 10.93 -15.45
CA ALA A 204 -13.19 9.85 -16.42
C ALA A 204 -14.67 9.69 -16.81
N THR A 205 -15.59 10.03 -15.91
CA THR A 205 -17.04 9.93 -16.13
C THR A 205 -17.70 11.26 -16.55
N GLY A 206 -16.91 12.30 -16.85
CA GLY A 206 -17.43 13.61 -17.30
C GLY A 206 -18.10 14.47 -16.21
N ARG A 207 -17.97 14.09 -14.93
CA ARG A 207 -18.54 14.80 -13.77
C ARG A 207 -17.56 15.84 -13.24
N ALA A 208 -17.43 16.96 -13.97
CA ALA A 208 -16.44 18.01 -13.69
C ALA A 208 -16.58 18.64 -12.30
N ASP A 209 -17.80 18.83 -11.82
CA ASP A 209 -18.10 19.38 -10.50
C ASP A 209 -17.61 18.45 -9.38
N LEU A 210 -17.88 17.15 -9.51
CA LEU A 210 -17.40 16.11 -8.60
C LEU A 210 -15.87 16.06 -8.60
N ALA A 211 -15.26 16.06 -9.79
CA ALA A 211 -13.81 16.04 -9.94
C ALA A 211 -13.15 17.24 -9.23
N GLN A 212 -13.66 18.45 -9.48
CA GLN A 212 -13.11 19.68 -8.89
C GLN A 212 -13.28 19.73 -7.36
N ARG A 213 -14.44 19.33 -6.84
CA ARG A 213 -14.70 19.30 -5.38
C ARG A 213 -13.70 18.39 -4.66
N HIS A 214 -13.54 17.16 -5.14
CA HIS A 214 -12.63 16.20 -4.48
C HIS A 214 -11.16 16.55 -4.69
N ALA A 215 -10.76 17.03 -5.88
CA ALA A 215 -9.40 17.49 -6.13
C ALA A 215 -9.01 18.65 -5.20
N SER A 216 -9.90 19.61 -4.98
CA SER A 216 -9.65 20.76 -4.11
C SER A 216 -9.44 20.32 -2.66
N ARG A 217 -10.32 19.44 -2.15
CA ARG A 217 -10.20 18.89 -0.79
C ARG A 217 -8.94 18.04 -0.62
N ALA A 218 -8.64 17.18 -1.59
CA ALA A 218 -7.42 16.37 -1.60
C ALA A 218 -6.16 17.24 -1.58
N ALA A 219 -6.14 18.35 -2.32
CA ALA A 219 -4.98 19.24 -2.38
C ALA A 219 -4.71 19.96 -1.05
N VAL A 220 -5.76 20.33 -0.30
CA VAL A 220 -5.62 20.91 1.05
C VAL A 220 -5.04 19.87 2.00
N LEU A 221 -5.62 18.67 2.05
CA LEU A 221 -5.13 17.61 2.93
C LEU A 221 -3.71 17.17 2.56
N ALA A 222 -3.42 16.90 1.29
CA ALA A 222 -2.09 16.48 0.84
C ALA A 222 -0.99 17.48 1.26
N ARG A 223 -1.29 18.78 1.25
CA ARG A 223 -0.37 19.81 1.75
C ARG A 223 -0.21 19.76 3.27
N SER A 224 -1.28 19.57 4.04
CA SER A 224 -1.20 19.51 5.50
C SER A 224 -0.42 18.30 6.01
N ILE A 225 -0.54 17.14 5.34
CA ILE A 225 0.20 15.91 5.68
C ILE A 225 1.57 15.79 4.98
N GLY A 226 1.90 16.74 4.09
CA GLY A 226 3.15 16.78 3.33
C GLY A 226 3.27 15.74 2.20
N SER A 227 2.17 15.14 1.75
CA SER A 227 2.20 14.08 0.74
C SER A 227 2.50 14.62 -0.66
N LYS A 228 3.77 14.54 -1.06
CA LYS A 228 4.19 14.88 -2.43
C LYS A 228 3.66 13.88 -3.46
N ARG A 229 3.50 12.62 -3.05
CA ARG A 229 2.95 11.56 -3.90
C ARG A 229 1.54 11.90 -4.38
N GLN A 230 0.65 12.31 -3.45
CA GLN A 230 -0.72 12.68 -3.83
C GLN A 230 -0.77 14.00 -4.61
N LEU A 231 0.08 14.99 -4.29
CA LEU A 231 0.19 16.21 -5.09
C LEU A 231 0.63 15.94 -6.54
N LYS A 232 1.59 15.03 -6.75
CA LYS A 232 2.01 14.61 -8.11
C LYS A 232 0.84 14.01 -8.88
N ARG A 233 0.03 13.15 -8.24
CA ARG A 233 -1.16 12.55 -8.84
C ARG A 233 -2.23 13.59 -9.19
N LEU A 234 -2.46 14.58 -8.33
CA LEU A 234 -3.38 15.69 -8.61
C LEU A 234 -2.89 16.56 -9.78
N ASN A 235 -1.59 16.86 -9.86
CA ASN A 235 -1.06 17.66 -10.98
C ASN A 235 -1.22 16.95 -12.34
N ALA A 236 -1.13 15.62 -12.35
CA ALA A 236 -1.39 14.82 -13.55
C ALA A 236 -2.85 14.90 -14.04
N LEU A 237 -3.81 15.27 -13.17
CA LEU A 237 -5.21 15.51 -13.54
C LEU A 237 -5.42 16.83 -14.27
N VAL A 238 -4.52 17.80 -14.14
CA VAL A 238 -4.63 19.11 -14.80
C VAL A 238 -3.96 19.08 -16.17
N THR A 239 -2.97 18.21 -16.35
CA THR A 239 -2.11 18.17 -17.55
C THR A 239 -2.66 17.25 -18.66
N ARG A 240 -3.67 16.43 -18.36
CA ARG A 240 -4.33 15.51 -19.29
C ARG A 240 -5.74 15.98 -19.61
#